data_AF-A0A964HBB9-F1
#
_entry.id   AF-A0A964HBB9-F1
#
_cell.length_a   1.000
_cell.length_b   1.000
_cell.length_c   1.000
_cell.angle_alpha   90.00
_cell.angle_beta   90.00
_cell.angle_gamma   90.00
#
_symmetry.space_group_name_H-M   'P 1'
#
loop_
_entity.id
_entity.type
_entity.pdbx_description
1 polymer ?
#
loop_
_entity_poly.entity_id
_entity_poly.type
_entity_poly.pdbx_seq_one_letter_code
_entity_poly.pdbx_strand_id
1 'polypeptide(L)'
;MTARAIIPLALCLAATLAAQPRPALDELVQAYERADYRRVTAVAESLAADTTAMPADDRAYFLTYWAFSLVALSREDEAVARFRQLLELRPATDLNPEFVSPKIIGVFRKAQAEQRQTAAPPDGITLRTEDRAPSKPGALLRTLAWPGWGQSYRGQSRKGRTLRIAALAAAAALGTTEVGCYLTHQQYLDARDPDRIADTYTTYNRWYRCRALAVNLAVSVWVVGVIDVMMGD
;
A
#
# COMPACT_ATOMS: atom_id res chain seq x y z
N MET A 1 -32.80 56.25 -16.59
CA MET A 1 -31.43 56.76 -16.37
C MET A 1 -31.03 56.42 -14.94
N THR A 2 -30.41 55.26 -14.73
CA THR A 2 -30.13 54.70 -13.39
C THR A 2 -28.64 54.78 -13.09
N ALA A 3 -28.34 55.30 -11.89
CA ALA A 3 -27.01 55.65 -11.41
C ALA A 3 -26.10 54.43 -11.25
N ARG A 4 -24.87 54.53 -11.76
CA ARG A 4 -23.78 53.57 -11.52
C ARG A 4 -23.14 53.88 -10.17
N ALA A 5 -23.32 52.99 -9.19
CA ALA A 5 -22.62 53.04 -7.92
C ALA A 5 -21.20 52.49 -8.10
N ILE A 6 -20.21 53.33 -7.80
CA ILE A 6 -18.80 53.01 -7.63
C ILE A 6 -18.66 52.44 -6.21
N ILE A 7 -18.39 51.15 -6.07
CA ILE A 7 -18.07 50.53 -4.77
C ILE A 7 -16.54 50.48 -4.65
N PRO A 8 -15.96 51.00 -3.55
CA PRO A 8 -14.53 51.26 -3.46
C PRO A 8 -13.73 50.00 -3.15
N LEU A 9 -12.64 49.87 -3.88
CA LEU A 9 -11.51 48.97 -3.70
C LEU A 9 -10.73 49.41 -2.44
N ALA A 10 -11.13 48.95 -1.26
CA ALA A 10 -10.41 49.19 -0.02
C ALA A 10 -10.57 48.01 0.96
N LEU A 11 -9.51 47.72 1.69
CA LEU A 11 -9.34 46.69 2.73
C LEU A 11 -9.13 45.25 2.24
N CYS A 12 -7.86 44.88 2.08
CA CYS A 12 -7.30 43.64 2.64
C CYS A 12 -5.77 43.74 2.77
N LEU A 13 -5.27 44.83 3.37
CA LEU A 13 -3.84 45.00 3.71
C LEU A 13 -3.62 44.68 5.19
N ALA A 14 -3.83 43.42 5.56
CA ALA A 14 -3.47 42.89 6.89
C ALA A 14 -3.13 41.40 6.78
N ALA A 15 -2.27 41.04 5.81
CA ALA A 15 -1.54 39.79 5.90
C ALA A 15 -0.44 40.01 6.95
N THR A 16 -0.74 39.59 8.17
CA THR A 16 0.20 39.51 9.30
C THR A 16 1.44 38.73 8.87
N LEU A 17 2.49 39.47 8.52
CA LEU A 17 3.88 39.03 8.52
C LEU A 17 4.28 38.65 9.95
N ALA A 18 3.94 37.44 10.36
CA ALA A 18 4.43 36.84 11.59
C ALA A 18 4.80 35.37 11.34
N ALA A 19 5.72 35.15 10.40
CA ALA A 19 6.44 33.90 10.23
C ALA A 19 7.94 34.16 10.39
N GLN A 20 8.36 34.50 11.61
CA GLN A 20 9.74 34.49 12.08
C GLN A 20 9.66 34.00 13.53
N PRO A 21 10.22 32.82 13.86
CA PRO A 21 11.65 32.57 13.74
C PRO A 21 11.99 31.20 13.11
N ARG A 22 12.60 31.22 11.91
CA ARG A 22 13.36 30.08 11.35
C ARG A 22 14.87 30.00 11.69
N PRO A 23 15.54 30.97 12.34
CA PRO A 23 17.00 30.95 12.44
C PRO A 23 17.53 29.77 13.25
N ALA A 24 16.73 29.25 14.19
CA ALA A 24 17.14 28.16 15.07
C ALA A 24 17.21 26.80 14.36
N LEU A 25 16.26 26.48 13.47
CA LEU A 25 16.30 25.25 12.70
C LEU A 25 17.40 25.33 11.63
N ASP A 26 17.58 26.52 11.02
CA ASP A 26 18.64 26.76 10.04
C ASP A 26 20.03 26.55 10.66
N GLU A 27 20.26 27.01 11.89
CA GLU A 27 21.53 26.77 12.61
C GLU A 27 21.77 25.27 12.84
N LEU A 28 20.72 24.52 13.20
CA LEU A 28 20.79 23.08 13.42
C LEU A 28 21.15 22.34 12.13
N VAL A 29 20.50 22.68 11.01
CA VAL A 29 20.78 22.11 9.70
C VAL A 29 22.20 22.44 9.26
N GLN A 30 22.64 23.70 9.38
CA GLN A 30 24.00 24.10 9.03
C GLN A 30 25.06 23.38 9.86
N ALA A 31 24.82 23.19 11.17
CA ALA A 31 25.72 22.42 12.02
C ALA A 31 25.80 20.95 11.58
N TYR A 32 24.67 20.35 11.19
CA TYR A 32 24.61 18.97 10.70
C TYR A 32 25.35 18.81 9.36
N GLU A 33 25.16 19.74 8.42
CA GLU A 33 25.84 19.74 7.11
C GLU A 33 27.36 19.88 7.25
N ARG A 34 27.83 20.57 8.29
CA ARG A 34 29.26 20.67 8.64
C ARG A 34 29.79 19.48 9.44
N ALA A 35 28.96 18.45 9.65
CA ALA A 35 29.25 17.29 10.49
C ALA A 35 29.61 17.63 11.96
N ASP A 36 29.21 18.80 12.45
CA ASP A 36 29.38 19.19 13.85
C ASP A 36 28.20 18.69 14.69
N TYR A 37 28.15 17.36 14.85
CA TYR A 37 27.06 16.69 15.57
C TYR A 37 26.96 17.12 17.04
N ARG A 38 28.07 17.57 17.64
CA ARG A 38 28.07 18.10 19.02
C ARG A 38 27.34 19.43 19.08
N ARG A 39 27.58 20.32 18.10
CA ARG A 39 26.84 21.58 17.98
C ARG A 39 25.36 21.32 17.72
N VAL A 40 25.02 20.36 16.85
CA VAL A 40 23.61 19.98 16.61
C VAL A 40 22.93 19.59 17.92
N THR A 41 23.55 18.73 18.73
CA THR A 41 22.95 18.33 20.02
C THR A 41 22.82 19.50 21.00
N ALA A 42 23.83 20.39 21.09
CA ALA A 42 23.79 21.53 21.98
C ALA A 42 22.69 22.55 21.58
N VAL A 43 22.57 22.82 20.28
CA VAL A 43 21.50 23.68 19.74
C VAL A 43 20.14 23.02 19.97
N ALA A 44 20.00 21.73 19.67
CA ALA A 44 18.75 21.00 19.85
C ALA A 44 18.31 20.95 21.33
N GLU A 45 19.24 20.76 22.26
CA GLU A 45 18.97 20.79 23.72
C GLU A 45 18.48 22.17 24.16
N SER A 46 19.07 23.26 23.67
CA SER A 46 18.60 24.62 23.98
C SER A 46 17.20 24.91 23.42
N LEU A 47 16.85 24.32 22.28
CA LEU A 47 15.57 24.51 21.61
C LEU A 47 14.46 23.60 22.12
N ALA A 48 14.79 22.48 22.77
CA ALA A 48 13.83 21.47 23.21
C ALA A 48 12.70 22.06 24.08
N ALA A 49 12.99 23.11 24.85
CA ALA A 49 12.03 23.80 25.72
C ALA A 49 10.94 24.58 24.96
N ASP A 50 11.19 24.98 23.71
CA ASP A 50 10.31 25.88 22.92
C ASP A 50 9.74 25.21 21.65
N THR A 51 9.76 23.87 21.60
CA THR A 51 9.30 23.12 20.41
C THR A 51 7.78 23.05 20.26
N THR A 52 7.01 23.54 21.24
CA THR A 52 5.54 23.57 21.20
C THR A 52 4.99 24.56 20.19
N ALA A 53 5.70 25.67 19.95
CA ALA A 53 5.33 26.67 18.96
C ALA A 53 5.74 26.31 17.52
N MET A 54 6.56 25.27 17.33
CA MET A 54 7.02 24.85 16.00
C MET A 54 5.91 24.16 15.21
N PRO A 55 5.77 24.45 13.90
CA PRO A 55 4.94 23.66 13.00
C PRO A 55 5.30 22.17 13.07
N ALA A 56 4.32 21.29 12.89
CA ALA A 56 4.53 19.84 12.99
C ALA A 56 5.62 19.34 12.02
N ASP A 57 5.70 19.92 10.83
CA ASP A 57 6.69 19.55 9.81
C ASP A 57 8.11 19.95 10.25
N ASP A 58 8.28 21.18 10.73
CA ASP A 58 9.56 21.68 11.25
C ASP A 58 10.01 20.89 12.48
N ARG A 59 9.07 20.53 13.36
CA ARG A 59 9.35 19.66 14.52
C ARG A 59 9.78 18.26 14.09
N ALA A 60 9.21 17.71 13.03
CA ALA A 60 9.64 16.42 12.49
C ALA A 60 11.08 16.49 11.94
N TYR A 61 11.42 17.55 11.20
CA TYR A 61 12.79 17.78 10.73
C TYR A 61 13.78 17.95 11.90
N PHE A 62 13.42 18.79 12.87
CA PHE A 62 14.19 19.00 14.10
C PHE A 62 14.51 17.67 14.82
N LEU A 63 13.49 16.84 15.07
CA LEU A 63 13.66 15.53 15.72
C LEU A 63 14.54 14.57 14.90
N THR A 64 14.41 14.62 13.57
CA THR A 64 15.19 13.79 12.65
C THR A 64 16.68 14.12 12.72
N TYR A 65 17.06 15.39 12.57
CA TYR A 65 18.46 15.81 12.63
C TYR A 65 19.08 15.61 14.02
N TRP A 66 18.29 15.81 15.08
CA TRP A 66 18.75 15.55 16.44
C TRP A 66 19.02 14.05 16.64
N ALA A 67 18.08 13.18 16.25
CA ALA A 67 18.25 11.74 16.35
C ALA A 67 19.46 11.25 15.51
N PHE A 68 19.64 11.75 14.29
CA PHE A 68 20.76 11.38 13.42
C PHE A 68 22.11 11.75 14.06
N SER A 69 22.21 12.96 14.61
CA SER A 69 23.40 13.42 15.32
C SER A 69 23.71 12.58 16.57
N LEU A 70 22.68 12.18 17.32
CA LEU A 70 22.85 11.29 18.47
C LEU A 70 23.40 9.91 18.06
N VAL A 71 22.94 9.34 16.95
CA VAL A 71 23.49 8.07 16.41
C VAL A 71 24.96 8.23 15.99
N ALA A 72 25.29 9.35 15.34
CA ALA A 72 26.67 9.66 14.93
C ALA A 72 27.61 9.78 16.14
N LEU A 73 27.11 10.34 17.26
CA LEU A 73 27.81 10.42 18.55
C LEU A 73 27.75 9.14 19.39
N SER A 74 27.20 8.04 18.85
CA SER A 74 27.01 6.75 19.55
C SER A 74 26.17 6.83 20.83
N ARG A 75 25.26 7.82 20.91
CA ARG A 75 24.25 7.98 21.97
C ARG A 75 22.92 7.34 21.52
N GLU A 76 22.94 6.04 21.29
CA GLU A 76 21.84 5.35 20.60
C GLU A 76 20.52 5.32 21.38
N ASP A 77 20.55 5.15 22.70
CA ASP A 77 19.32 5.11 23.50
C ASP A 77 18.59 6.46 23.50
N GLU A 78 19.34 7.56 23.50
CA GLU A 78 18.77 8.89 23.35
C GLU A 78 18.20 9.11 21.93
N ALA A 79 18.88 8.61 20.90
CA ALA A 79 18.38 8.66 19.53
C ALA A 79 17.06 7.87 19.39
N VAL A 80 16.94 6.70 20.03
CA VAL A 80 15.70 5.93 20.07
C VAL A 80 14.57 6.76 20.67
N ALA A 81 14.80 7.45 21.78
CA ALA A 81 13.80 8.31 22.40
C ALA A 81 13.35 9.45 21.45
N ARG A 82 14.27 10.06 20.70
CA ARG A 82 13.92 11.10 19.71
C ARG A 82 13.17 10.54 18.50
N PHE A 83 13.53 9.35 18.03
CA PHE A 83 12.78 8.68 16.97
C PHE A 83 11.39 8.27 17.40
N ARG A 84 11.17 7.89 18.66
CA ARG A 84 9.83 7.63 19.20
C ARG A 84 8.97 8.90 19.18
N GLN A 85 9.51 10.03 19.61
CA GLN A 85 8.82 11.33 19.50
C GLN A 85 8.49 11.68 18.04
N LEU A 86 9.38 11.37 17.10
CA LEU A 86 9.13 11.56 15.66
C LEU A 86 7.97 10.67 15.17
N LEU A 87 7.96 9.40 15.57
CA LEU A 87 6.93 8.45 15.16
C LEU A 87 5.57 8.72 15.85
N GLU A 88 5.55 9.30 17.04
CA GLU A 88 4.33 9.83 17.67
C GLU A 88 3.73 10.97 16.84
N LEU A 89 4.60 11.85 16.29
CA LEU A 89 4.18 12.95 15.43
C LEU A 89 3.74 12.47 14.04
N ARG A 90 4.43 11.47 13.48
CA ARG A 90 4.18 10.92 12.14
C ARG A 90 4.35 9.39 12.14
N PRO A 91 3.27 8.62 12.43
CA PRO A 91 3.34 7.16 12.57
C PRO A 91 3.77 6.41 11.30
N ALA A 92 3.53 6.98 10.13
CA ALA A 92 3.87 6.40 8.83
C ALA A 92 5.27 6.80 8.31
N THR A 93 6.12 7.37 9.17
CA THR A 93 7.48 7.78 8.77
C THR A 93 8.32 6.56 8.43
N ASP A 94 9.00 6.61 7.28
CA ASP A 94 10.03 5.66 6.87
C ASP A 94 11.28 6.40 6.43
N LEU A 95 12.45 5.79 6.65
CA LEU A 95 13.75 6.37 6.28
C LEU A 95 14.21 5.78 4.95
N ASN A 96 14.57 6.65 4.00
CA ASN A 96 15.06 6.19 2.70
C ASN A 96 16.49 5.61 2.83
N PRO A 97 16.70 4.30 2.52
CA PRO A 97 18.01 3.66 2.65
C PRO A 97 19.08 4.18 1.68
N GLU A 98 18.70 4.90 0.63
CA GLU A 98 19.65 5.51 -0.32
C GLU A 98 20.37 6.72 0.30
N PHE A 99 19.71 7.42 1.22
CA PHE A 99 20.22 8.68 1.80
C PHE A 99 20.58 8.58 3.29
N VAL A 100 20.26 7.46 3.94
CA VAL A 100 20.45 7.26 5.38
C VAL A 100 21.34 6.06 5.63
N SER A 101 22.33 6.21 6.52
CA SER A 101 23.27 5.13 6.81
C SER A 101 22.55 3.91 7.43
N PRO A 102 23.03 2.68 7.15
CA PRO A 102 22.45 1.46 7.73
C PRO A 102 22.39 1.48 9.27
N LYS A 103 23.33 2.15 9.93
CA LYS A 103 23.35 2.29 11.40
C LYS A 103 22.15 3.10 11.90
N ILE A 104 21.86 4.25 11.29
CA ILE A 104 20.71 5.09 11.66
C ILE A 104 19.39 4.32 11.44
N ILE A 105 19.28 3.59 10.33
CA ILE A 105 18.11 2.74 10.03
C ILE A 105 17.92 1.68 11.12
N GLY A 106 19.01 1.05 11.59
CA GLY A 106 18.97 0.08 12.68
C GLY A 106 18.36 0.68 13.96
N VAL A 107 18.83 1.87 14.35
CA VAL A 107 18.33 2.58 15.55
C VAL A 107 16.87 3.02 15.37
N PHE A 108 16.48 3.49 14.18
CA PHE A 108 15.09 3.86 13.88
C PHE A 108 14.15 2.65 13.95
N ARG A 109 14.56 1.49 13.43
CA ARG A 109 13.79 0.24 13.54
C ARG A 109 13.64 -0.22 14.98
N LYS A 110 14.67 -0.05 15.82
CA LYS A 110 14.58 -0.29 17.28
C LYS A 110 13.49 0.59 17.90
N ALA A 111 13.46 1.88 17.57
CA ALA A 111 12.41 2.80 18.03
C ALA A 111 11.00 2.39 17.58
N GLN A 112 10.83 1.99 16.32
CA GLN A 112 9.54 1.46 15.83
C GLN A 112 9.10 0.21 16.60
N ALA A 113 10.02 -0.71 16.89
CA ALA A 113 9.73 -1.93 17.64
C ALA A 113 9.27 -1.62 19.08
N GLU A 114 9.96 -0.73 19.79
CA GLU A 114 9.60 -0.30 21.14
C GLU A 114 8.26 0.43 21.19
N GLN A 115 7.97 1.28 20.19
CA GLN A 115 6.68 1.97 20.13
C GLN A 115 5.54 0.99 19.90
N ARG A 116 5.72 -0.04 19.06
CA ARG A 116 4.72 -1.10 18.88
C ARG A 116 4.49 -1.89 20.17
N GLN A 117 5.52 -2.12 20.97
CA GLN A 117 5.39 -2.76 22.28
C GLN A 117 4.66 -1.87 23.29
N THR A 118 4.90 -0.56 23.26
CA THR A 118 4.24 0.40 24.16
C THR A 118 2.80 0.70 23.73
N ALA A 119 2.53 0.67 22.42
CA ALA A 119 1.20 0.85 21.85
C ALA A 119 0.35 -0.43 21.92
N ALA A 120 0.96 -1.58 22.24
CA ALA A 120 0.19 -2.73 22.66
C ALA A 120 -0.56 -2.32 23.94
N PRO A 121 -1.90 -2.40 23.97
CA PRO A 121 -2.66 -1.99 25.13
C PRO A 121 -2.14 -2.73 26.36
N PRO A 122 -1.83 -2.03 27.48
CA PRO A 122 -1.44 -2.68 28.71
C PRO A 122 -2.54 -3.68 29.08
N ASP A 123 -2.12 -4.92 29.34
CA ASP A 123 -2.95 -6.09 29.63
C ASP A 123 -4.35 -5.74 30.21
N GLY A 124 -5.43 -6.00 29.45
CA GLY A 124 -6.74 -6.15 30.09
C GLY A 124 -7.99 -5.82 29.30
N ILE A 125 -7.92 -5.07 28.20
CA ILE A 125 -9.05 -4.95 27.25
C ILE A 125 -8.48 -4.91 25.85
N THR A 126 -8.00 -6.06 25.37
CA THR A 126 -8.25 -6.32 23.96
C THR A 126 -9.76 -6.30 23.84
N LEU A 127 -10.32 -5.24 23.24
CA LEU A 127 -11.47 -5.44 22.38
C LEU A 127 -10.94 -6.39 21.31
N ARG A 128 -10.87 -7.68 21.67
CA ARG A 128 -11.02 -8.77 20.75
C ARG A 128 -12.38 -8.42 20.18
N THR A 129 -12.40 -7.63 19.11
CA THR A 129 -13.33 -7.91 18.04
C THR A 129 -13.17 -9.40 17.91
N GLU A 130 -14.09 -10.14 18.54
CA GLU A 130 -14.25 -11.55 18.26
C GLU A 130 -14.23 -11.56 16.76
N ASP A 131 -13.13 -12.04 16.17
CA ASP A 131 -12.98 -12.19 14.75
C ASP A 131 -14.09 -13.16 14.41
N ARG A 132 -15.28 -12.60 14.16
CA ARG A 132 -16.51 -13.35 14.09
C ARG A 132 -16.25 -14.31 12.97
N ALA A 133 -16.17 -15.59 13.32
CA ALA A 133 -15.72 -16.61 12.39
C ALA A 133 -16.43 -16.37 11.06
N PRO A 134 -15.66 -16.14 9.97
CA PRO A 134 -16.21 -15.63 8.72
C PRO A 134 -17.40 -16.49 8.31
N SER A 135 -18.54 -15.86 8.04
CA SER A 135 -19.78 -16.61 7.83
C SER A 135 -19.66 -17.50 6.59
N LYS A 136 -20.05 -18.77 6.71
CA LYS A 136 -20.14 -19.71 5.58
C LYS A 136 -20.92 -19.12 4.38
N PRO A 137 -22.12 -18.51 4.54
CA PRO A 137 -22.82 -17.88 3.41
C PRO A 137 -22.02 -16.73 2.79
N GLY A 138 -21.33 -15.92 3.61
CA GLY A 138 -20.46 -14.86 3.12
C GLY A 138 -19.26 -15.37 2.34
N ALA A 139 -18.69 -16.51 2.72
CA ALA A 139 -17.61 -17.15 1.98
C ALA A 139 -18.11 -17.77 0.66
N LEU A 140 -19.31 -18.36 0.65
CA LEU A 140 -19.92 -18.94 -0.55
C LEU A 140 -20.22 -17.89 -1.61
N LEU A 141 -20.89 -16.79 -1.23
CA LEU A 141 -21.20 -15.69 -2.16
C LEU A 141 -19.94 -15.12 -2.82
N ARG A 142 -18.87 -14.94 -2.04
CA ARG A 142 -17.59 -14.45 -2.56
C ARG A 142 -16.93 -15.44 -3.52
N THR A 143 -17.03 -16.74 -3.25
CA THR A 143 -16.47 -17.79 -4.12
C THR A 143 -17.23 -17.91 -5.42
N LEU A 144 -18.56 -17.77 -5.39
CA LEU A 144 -19.39 -17.70 -6.59
C LEU A 144 -19.03 -16.50 -7.47
N ALA A 145 -18.77 -15.34 -6.86
CA ALA A 145 -18.31 -14.16 -7.58
C ALA A 145 -16.91 -14.34 -8.17
N TRP A 146 -15.97 -14.92 -7.40
CA TRP A 146 -14.61 -15.18 -7.86
C TRP A 146 -13.96 -16.37 -7.12
N PRO A 147 -13.46 -17.40 -7.83
CA PRO A 147 -12.83 -18.56 -7.21
C PRO A 147 -11.64 -18.18 -6.32
N GLY A 148 -11.60 -18.75 -5.12
CA GLY A 148 -10.55 -18.47 -4.13
C GLY A 148 -10.79 -17.21 -3.29
N TRP A 149 -11.83 -16.41 -3.54
CA TRP A 149 -12.14 -15.26 -2.69
C TRP A 149 -12.70 -15.69 -1.33
N GLY A 150 -13.65 -16.63 -1.28
CA GLY A 150 -14.20 -17.13 -0.02
C GLY A 150 -13.15 -17.82 0.87
N GLN A 151 -12.22 -18.56 0.28
CA GLN A 151 -11.09 -19.18 1.00
C GLN A 151 -10.20 -18.13 1.67
N SER A 152 -9.86 -17.05 0.94
CA SER A 152 -9.08 -15.95 1.55
C SER A 152 -9.87 -15.22 2.64
N TYR A 153 -11.19 -15.06 2.47
CA TYR A 153 -12.05 -14.48 3.50
C TYR A 153 -12.08 -15.35 4.78
N ARG A 154 -11.93 -16.67 4.65
CA ARG A 154 -11.78 -17.61 5.78
C ARG A 154 -10.35 -17.75 6.31
N GLY A 155 -9.42 -16.88 5.92
CA GLY A 155 -8.02 -16.94 6.34
C GLY A 155 -7.20 -18.05 5.66
N GLN A 156 -7.78 -18.85 4.77
CA GLN A 156 -7.12 -19.91 4.02
C GLN A 156 -6.37 -19.35 2.79
N SER A 157 -5.41 -18.45 3.05
CA SER A 157 -4.73 -17.63 2.02
C SER A 157 -4.02 -18.45 0.94
N ARG A 158 -3.38 -19.57 1.31
CA ARG A 158 -2.69 -20.47 0.35
C ARG A 158 -3.67 -21.11 -0.63
N LYS A 159 -4.77 -21.68 -0.13
CA LYS A 159 -5.84 -22.27 -0.98
C LYS A 159 -6.53 -21.22 -1.84
N GLY A 160 -6.81 -20.05 -1.28
CA GLY A 160 -7.39 -18.94 -2.04
C GLY A 160 -6.47 -18.50 -3.19
N ARG A 161 -5.15 -18.46 -2.96
CA ARG A 161 -4.18 -18.12 -4.01
C ARG A 161 -4.14 -19.16 -5.13
N THR A 162 -4.13 -20.45 -4.81
CA THR A 162 -4.09 -21.51 -5.85
C THR A 162 -5.34 -21.49 -6.71
N LEU A 163 -6.53 -21.33 -6.12
CA LEU A 163 -7.79 -21.25 -6.87
C LEU A 163 -7.86 -20.01 -7.77
N ARG A 164 -7.37 -18.85 -7.31
CA ARG A 164 -7.33 -17.63 -8.14
C ARG A 164 -6.42 -17.79 -9.35
N ILE A 165 -5.24 -18.39 -9.18
CA ILE A 165 -4.31 -18.65 -10.29
C ILE A 165 -4.96 -19.62 -11.28
N ALA A 166 -5.60 -20.69 -10.80
CA ALA A 166 -6.30 -21.64 -11.65
C ALA A 166 -7.46 -20.98 -12.42
N ALA A 167 -8.26 -20.14 -11.76
CA ALA A 167 -9.35 -19.41 -12.39
C ALA A 167 -8.86 -18.42 -13.44
N LEU A 168 -7.78 -17.69 -13.15
CA LEU A 168 -7.16 -16.77 -14.11
C LEU A 168 -6.63 -17.52 -15.34
N ALA A 169 -5.96 -18.66 -15.14
CA ALA A 169 -5.47 -19.49 -16.22
C ALA A 169 -6.62 -20.05 -17.09
N ALA A 170 -7.70 -20.52 -16.46
CA ALA A 170 -8.89 -21.01 -17.18
C ALA A 170 -9.59 -19.88 -17.97
N ALA A 171 -9.72 -18.70 -17.38
CA ALA A 171 -10.29 -17.53 -18.05
C ALA A 171 -9.44 -17.08 -19.25
N ALA A 172 -8.12 -17.06 -19.11
CA ALA A 172 -7.20 -16.76 -20.21
C ALA A 172 -7.34 -17.80 -21.34
N ALA A 173 -7.35 -19.10 -21.02
CA ALA A 173 -7.54 -20.16 -22.00
C ALA A 173 -8.89 -20.04 -22.72
N LEU A 174 -9.97 -19.72 -22.00
CA LEU A 174 -11.29 -19.49 -22.59
C LEU A 174 -11.28 -18.31 -23.55
N GLY A 175 -10.69 -17.17 -23.14
CA GLY A 175 -10.56 -15.99 -24.01
C GLY A 175 -9.76 -16.28 -25.28
N THR A 176 -8.60 -16.93 -25.16
CA THR A 176 -7.77 -17.29 -26.32
C THR A 176 -8.50 -18.26 -27.26
N THR A 177 -9.16 -19.28 -26.71
CA THR A 177 -9.86 -20.28 -27.54
C THR A 177 -11.12 -19.73 -28.20
N GLU A 178 -11.83 -18.80 -27.56
CA GLU A 178 -12.97 -18.10 -28.17
C GLU A 178 -12.52 -17.25 -29.37
N VAL A 179 -11.46 -16.45 -29.21
CA VAL A 179 -10.91 -15.64 -30.32
C VAL A 179 -10.41 -16.53 -31.45
N GLY A 180 -9.66 -17.58 -31.14
CA GLY A 180 -9.16 -18.53 -32.15
C GLY A 180 -10.30 -19.25 -32.89
N CYS A 181 -11.34 -19.66 -32.17
CA CYS A 181 -12.55 -20.26 -32.75
C CYS A 181 -13.28 -19.27 -33.66
N TYR A 182 -13.43 -18.00 -33.25
CA TYR A 182 -14.06 -16.96 -34.06
C TYR A 182 -13.29 -16.72 -35.37
N LEU A 183 -11.98 -16.50 -35.29
CA LEU A 183 -11.15 -16.20 -36.46
C LEU A 183 -11.11 -17.36 -37.46
N THR A 184 -10.95 -18.59 -36.99
CA THR A 184 -10.89 -19.77 -37.86
C THR A 184 -12.26 -20.14 -38.42
N HIS A 185 -13.34 -19.82 -37.73
CA HIS A 185 -14.69 -19.95 -38.27
C HIS A 185 -14.92 -19.00 -39.46
N GLN A 186 -14.50 -17.73 -39.35
CA GLN A 186 -14.60 -16.79 -40.48
C GLN A 186 -13.80 -17.28 -41.69
N GLN A 187 -12.56 -17.74 -41.48
CA GLN A 187 -11.73 -18.30 -42.55
C GLN A 187 -12.38 -19.50 -43.25
N TYR A 188 -13.07 -20.36 -42.50
CA TYR A 188 -13.83 -21.47 -43.06
C TYR A 188 -15.01 -21.00 -43.90
N LEU A 189 -15.76 -19.99 -43.44
CA LEU A 189 -16.90 -19.43 -44.19
C LEU A 189 -16.48 -18.70 -45.46
N ASP A 190 -15.30 -18.08 -45.46
CA ASP A 190 -14.75 -17.36 -46.60
C ASP A 190 -14.09 -18.27 -47.65
N ALA A 191 -13.77 -19.52 -47.29
CA ALA A 191 -13.13 -20.46 -48.20
C ALA A 191 -14.08 -20.89 -49.33
N ARG A 192 -13.63 -20.72 -50.59
CA ARG A 192 -14.40 -21.11 -51.80
C ARG A 192 -13.83 -22.33 -52.52
N ASP A 193 -12.56 -22.63 -52.27
CA ASP A 193 -11.85 -23.77 -52.85
C ASP A 193 -12.13 -25.04 -52.04
N PRO A 194 -12.64 -26.14 -52.65
CA PRO A 194 -12.94 -27.39 -51.97
C PRO A 194 -11.82 -27.93 -51.08
N ASP A 195 -10.57 -27.88 -51.55
CA ASP A 195 -9.43 -28.41 -50.78
C ASP A 195 -9.16 -27.55 -49.54
N ARG A 196 -9.27 -26.23 -49.70
CA ARG A 196 -9.09 -25.26 -48.61
C ARG A 196 -10.23 -25.30 -47.59
N ILE A 197 -11.44 -25.65 -48.00
CA ILE A 197 -12.59 -25.81 -47.11
C ILE A 197 -12.32 -26.94 -46.10
N ALA A 198 -11.77 -28.08 -46.56
CA ALA A 198 -11.43 -29.19 -45.68
C ALA A 198 -10.37 -28.77 -44.63
N ASP A 199 -9.30 -28.12 -45.05
CA ASP A 199 -8.21 -27.70 -44.16
C ASP A 199 -8.67 -26.66 -43.12
N THR A 200 -9.39 -25.63 -43.55
CA THR A 200 -9.93 -24.59 -42.65
C THR A 200 -10.96 -25.18 -41.68
N TYR A 201 -11.78 -26.14 -42.12
CA TYR A 201 -12.70 -26.87 -41.24
C TYR A 201 -11.97 -27.65 -40.15
N THR A 202 -10.91 -28.40 -40.49
CA THR A 202 -10.17 -29.17 -39.47
C THR A 202 -9.54 -28.24 -38.42
N THR A 203 -9.03 -27.08 -38.86
CA THR A 203 -8.45 -26.07 -37.97
C THR A 203 -9.51 -25.47 -37.05
N TYR A 204 -10.65 -25.06 -37.60
CA TYR A 204 -11.81 -24.59 -36.83
C TYR A 204 -12.27 -25.63 -35.80
N ASN A 205 -12.43 -26.89 -36.21
CA ASN A 205 -12.87 -27.98 -35.33
C ASN A 205 -11.89 -28.23 -34.17
N ARG A 206 -10.57 -28.07 -34.38
CA ARG A 206 -9.58 -28.12 -33.29
C ARG A 206 -9.82 -27.01 -32.27
N TRP A 207 -9.98 -25.76 -32.72
CA TRP A 207 -10.26 -24.62 -31.84
C TRP A 207 -11.59 -24.78 -31.10
N TYR A 208 -12.62 -25.28 -31.77
CA TYR A 208 -13.92 -25.58 -31.17
C TYR A 208 -13.79 -26.60 -30.02
N ARG A 209 -13.04 -27.69 -30.23
CA ARG A 209 -12.76 -28.69 -29.19
C ARG A 209 -11.95 -28.10 -28.02
N CYS A 210 -10.92 -27.31 -28.33
CA CYS A 210 -10.14 -26.61 -27.30
C CYS A 210 -10.99 -25.65 -26.47
N ARG A 211 -11.93 -24.93 -27.10
CA ARG A 211 -12.89 -24.07 -26.40
C ARG A 211 -13.78 -24.87 -25.47
N ALA A 212 -14.35 -25.99 -25.94
CA ALA A 212 -15.18 -26.86 -25.10
C ALA A 212 -14.40 -27.36 -23.87
N LEU A 213 -13.13 -27.76 -24.06
CA LEU A 213 -12.24 -28.12 -22.96
C LEU A 213 -12.01 -26.95 -21.99
N ALA A 214 -11.75 -25.74 -22.50
CA ALA A 214 -11.52 -24.56 -21.68
C ALA A 214 -12.76 -24.17 -20.84
N VAL A 215 -13.97 -24.25 -21.42
CA VAL A 215 -15.24 -24.06 -20.70
C VAL A 215 -15.37 -25.08 -19.56
N ASN A 216 -15.14 -26.37 -19.85
CA ASN A 216 -15.22 -27.41 -18.83
C ASN A 216 -14.20 -27.22 -17.70
N LEU A 217 -12.98 -26.79 -18.02
CA LEU A 217 -11.95 -26.44 -17.04
C LEU A 217 -12.39 -25.27 -16.15
N ALA A 218 -12.91 -24.19 -16.75
CA ALA A 218 -13.40 -23.04 -16.00
C ALA A 218 -14.53 -23.45 -15.03
N VAL A 219 -15.55 -24.17 -15.52
CA VAL A 219 -16.64 -24.67 -14.67
C VAL A 219 -16.11 -25.55 -13.53
N SER A 220 -15.17 -26.44 -13.83
CA SER A 220 -14.57 -27.33 -12.83
C SER A 220 -13.85 -26.56 -11.72
N VAL A 221 -13.11 -25.51 -12.05
CA VAL A 221 -12.42 -24.66 -11.06
C VAL A 221 -13.44 -23.97 -10.13
N TRP A 222 -14.56 -23.49 -10.67
CA TRP A 222 -15.63 -22.90 -9.86
C TRP A 222 -16.29 -23.93 -8.94
N VAL A 223 -16.64 -25.11 -9.47
CA VAL A 223 -17.26 -26.19 -8.70
C VAL A 223 -16.36 -26.64 -7.55
N VAL A 224 -15.06 -26.86 -7.82
CA VAL A 224 -14.08 -27.20 -6.77
C VAL A 224 -13.99 -26.10 -5.71
N GLY A 225 -13.98 -24.83 -6.13
CA GLY A 225 -13.98 -23.70 -5.21
C GLY A 225 -15.21 -23.66 -4.29
N VAL A 226 -16.40 -23.96 -4.81
CA VAL A 226 -17.65 -24.03 -4.04
C VAL A 226 -17.63 -25.22 -3.07
N ILE A 227 -17.24 -26.41 -3.54
CA ILE A 227 -17.13 -27.62 -2.73
C ILE A 227 -16.15 -27.41 -1.56
N ASP A 228 -14.98 -26.82 -1.81
CA ASP A 228 -13.97 -26.56 -0.77
C ASP A 228 -14.49 -25.56 0.28
N VAL A 229 -15.26 -24.53 -0.09
CA VAL A 229 -15.89 -23.66 0.92
C VAL A 229 -16.97 -24.37 1.72
N MET A 230 -17.77 -25.24 1.10
CA MET A 230 -18.83 -25.99 1.77
C MET A 230 -18.28 -27.01 2.76
N MET A 231 -17.21 -27.73 2.38
CA MET A 231 -16.61 -28.80 3.17
C MET A 231 -15.51 -28.32 4.12
N GLY A 232 -14.93 -27.13 3.91
CA GLY A 232 -13.88 -26.61 4.78
C GLY A 232 -14.40 -26.21 6.15
N ASP A 233 -13.63 -26.57 7.19
CA ASP A 233 -13.79 -26.09 8.58
C ASP A 233 -13.13 -24.72 8.79
#